data_AF-A0A6I9XZH6-F1
#
_entry.id   AF-A0A6I9XZH6-F1
#
_cell.length_a   1.000
_cell.length_b   1.000
_cell.length_c   1.000
_cell.angle_alpha   90.00
_cell.angle_beta   90.00
_cell.angle_gamma   90.00
#
_symmetry.space_group_name_H-M   'P 1'
#
loop_
_entity.id
_entity.type
_entity.pdbx_description
1 polymer ?
#
loop_
_entity_poly.entity_id
_entity_poly.type
_entity_poly.pdbx_seq_one_letter_code
_entity_poly.pdbx_strand_id
1 'polypeptide(L)'
;MKEWMLREASNLNALQEGGTFRRTLWKRIQSMVTPLLAYMVSILDRDYNLNLLVKPTTEDCVKDLWLFIFNELKLLDIPYVMGQSSAQTKPIQVQNEMEVSTGAGNKMPFSWRIKDYLEDLRVQAQHVSKNEAHGEKFLDIFQQTPLGQQLARYTEEEKTIFFYYYARDFIILAMGVTSERELNMLQVALLSSIEEMKATSSSAEAGVSSLPWVHLAYHQFRSRLQNFSRILAVYPEVLCTLEQRENKGSCMLQSQMVLDVFAALACTEMLSSAVLKQNARAWLQQVKNLQMPIELACAANCSQGSRSQCSQMLQEVKSQWNVIFSMSLFVEHVLLGTEMLIPELKDLVKKHIIQLKNCFQLNVFIVLMSE
;
A
#
# COMPACT_ATOMS: atom_id res chain seq x y z
N MET A 1 -48.67 10.57 7.45
CA MET A 1 -47.97 11.74 6.86
C MET A 1 -48.26 13.08 7.57
N LYS A 2 -49.47 13.34 8.11
CA LYS A 2 -49.82 14.62 8.80
C LYS A 2 -49.41 14.73 10.28
N GLU A 3 -49.01 13.63 10.91
CA GLU A 3 -48.84 13.55 12.36
C GLU A 3 -47.66 14.38 12.90
N TRP A 4 -46.56 14.48 12.16
CA TRP A 4 -45.42 15.31 12.56
C TRP A 4 -45.77 16.80 12.54
N MET A 5 -46.64 17.24 11.62
CA MET A 5 -47.11 18.63 11.56
C MET A 5 -48.00 18.96 12.76
N LEU A 6 -48.84 18.01 13.20
CA LEU A 6 -49.67 18.17 14.40
C LEU A 6 -48.82 18.25 15.67
N ARG A 7 -47.76 17.45 15.76
CA ARG A 7 -46.76 17.52 16.85
C ARG A 7 -46.03 18.86 16.85
N GLU A 8 -45.69 19.38 15.68
CA GLU A 8 -45.01 20.68 15.58
C GLU A 8 -45.96 21.86 15.86
N ALA A 9 -47.22 21.76 15.45
CA ALA A 9 -48.26 22.75 15.74
C ALA A 9 -48.62 22.84 17.23
N SER A 10 -48.35 21.78 18.00
CA SER A 10 -48.53 21.76 19.47
C SER A 10 -47.26 22.14 20.24
N ASN A 11 -46.14 22.40 19.55
CA ASN A 11 -44.89 22.81 20.18
C ASN A 11 -44.79 24.35 20.29
N LEU A 12 -45.24 24.90 21.41
CA LEU A 12 -45.25 26.34 21.68
C LEU A 12 -43.86 26.99 21.56
N ASN A 13 -42.80 26.32 22.03
CA ASN A 13 -41.44 26.85 21.94
C ASN A 13 -40.99 26.97 20.49
N ALA A 14 -41.22 25.94 19.67
CA ALA A 14 -40.86 25.96 18.25
C ALA A 14 -41.70 26.99 17.45
N LEU A 15 -42.97 27.19 17.82
CA LEU A 15 -43.81 28.26 17.25
C LEU A 15 -43.28 29.65 17.60
N GLN A 16 -42.89 29.88 18.86
CA GLN A 16 -42.29 31.14 19.29
C GLN A 16 -40.95 31.42 18.60
N GLU A 17 -40.07 30.41 18.52
CA GLU A 17 -38.78 30.53 17.82
C GLU A 17 -38.94 30.69 16.29
N GLY A 18 -39.99 30.12 15.71
CA GLY A 18 -40.28 30.20 14.28
C GLY A 18 -41.01 31.48 13.89
N GLY A 19 -41.78 32.09 14.79
CA GLY A 19 -42.61 33.28 14.56
C GLY A 19 -43.86 33.04 13.69
N THR A 20 -43.74 32.25 12.62
CA THR A 20 -44.88 31.79 11.80
C THR A 20 -44.88 30.27 11.69
N PHE A 21 -46.06 29.66 11.57
CA PHE A 21 -46.18 28.21 11.49
C PHE A 21 -45.38 27.62 10.30
N ARG A 22 -45.38 28.28 9.14
CA ARG A 22 -44.57 27.87 7.98
C ARG A 22 -43.07 27.83 8.31
N ARG A 23 -42.56 28.83 9.03
CA ARG A 23 -41.15 28.89 9.42
C ARG A 23 -40.81 27.85 10.48
N THR A 24 -41.72 27.56 11.40
CA THR A 24 -41.57 26.46 12.36
C THR A 24 -41.50 25.10 11.66
N LEU A 25 -42.42 24.81 10.74
CA LEU A 25 -42.38 23.57 9.95
C LEU A 25 -41.09 23.44 9.14
N TRP A 26 -40.61 24.54 8.53
CA TRP A 26 -39.34 24.56 7.80
C TRP A 26 -38.15 24.25 8.71
N LYS A 27 -38.05 24.91 9.87
CA LYS A 27 -37.00 24.62 10.88
C LYS A 27 -37.06 23.17 11.34
N ARG A 28 -38.25 22.61 11.53
CA ARG A 28 -38.41 21.19 11.89
C ARG A 28 -37.86 20.27 10.81
N ILE A 29 -38.20 20.50 9.54
CA ILE A 29 -37.64 19.74 8.41
C ILE A 29 -36.12 19.86 8.39
N GLN A 30 -35.57 21.07 8.50
CA GLN A 30 -34.12 21.30 8.56
C GLN A 30 -33.48 20.50 9.70
N SER A 31 -34.04 20.56 10.91
CA SER A 31 -33.50 19.83 12.07
C SER A 31 -33.49 18.30 11.90
N MET A 32 -34.42 17.77 11.10
CA MET A 32 -34.51 16.33 10.80
C MET A 32 -33.59 15.92 9.65
N VAL A 33 -33.48 16.75 8.61
CA VAL A 33 -32.78 16.42 7.36
C VAL A 33 -31.29 16.75 7.45
N THR A 34 -30.91 17.85 8.09
CA THR A 34 -29.50 18.27 8.22
C THR A 34 -28.58 17.18 8.80
N PRO A 35 -28.89 16.52 9.93
CA PRO A 35 -28.01 15.46 10.45
C PRO A 35 -27.93 14.25 9.51
N LEU A 36 -29.02 13.92 8.80
CA LEU A 36 -29.04 12.82 7.83
C LEU A 36 -28.13 13.15 6.64
N LEU A 37 -28.26 14.35 6.06
CA LEU A 37 -27.41 14.81 4.96
C LEU A 37 -25.94 14.92 5.40
N ALA A 38 -25.67 15.45 6.60
CA ALA A 38 -24.31 15.54 7.12
C ALA A 38 -23.67 14.15 7.27
N TYR A 39 -24.43 13.17 7.75
CA TYR A 39 -23.98 11.78 7.85
C TYR A 39 -23.74 11.14 6.47
N MET A 40 -24.68 11.33 5.53
CA MET A 40 -24.49 10.86 4.15
C MET A 40 -23.22 11.46 3.54
N VAL A 41 -23.04 12.78 3.65
CA VAL A 41 -21.84 13.47 3.16
C VAL A 41 -20.58 12.92 3.83
N SER A 42 -20.61 12.61 5.13
CA SER A 42 -19.44 12.05 5.81
C SER A 42 -18.99 10.69 5.29
N ILE A 43 -19.92 9.90 4.74
CA ILE A 43 -19.61 8.62 4.08
C ILE A 43 -19.19 8.87 2.64
N LEU A 44 -19.92 9.73 1.92
CA LEU A 44 -19.69 10.00 0.51
C LEU A 44 -18.38 10.73 0.25
N ASP A 45 -17.92 11.54 1.19
CA ASP A 45 -16.70 12.33 1.10
C ASP A 45 -15.50 11.72 1.85
N ARG A 46 -15.66 10.50 2.38
CA ARG A 46 -14.53 9.72 2.90
C ARG A 46 -13.44 9.69 1.83
N ASP A 47 -12.19 9.92 2.25
CA ASP A 47 -11.01 9.90 1.37
C ASP A 47 -11.03 10.92 0.22
N TYR A 48 -11.74 12.04 0.38
CA TYR A 48 -11.98 13.08 -0.64
C TYR A 48 -12.79 12.60 -1.85
N ASN A 49 -13.62 11.58 -1.69
CA ASN A 49 -14.30 10.92 -2.78
C ASN A 49 -15.29 11.82 -3.55
N LEU A 50 -15.83 12.91 -2.97
CA LEU A 50 -16.64 13.87 -3.73
C LEU A 50 -15.80 14.73 -4.69
N ASN A 51 -14.50 14.88 -4.44
CA ASN A 51 -13.63 15.65 -5.35
C ASN A 51 -13.53 15.01 -6.73
N LEU A 52 -13.77 13.71 -6.87
CA LEU A 52 -13.82 13.01 -8.16
C LEU A 52 -14.94 13.55 -9.06
N LEU A 53 -16.05 14.03 -8.48
CA LEU A 53 -17.16 14.60 -9.25
C LEU A 53 -16.92 16.05 -9.66
N VAL A 54 -16.18 16.81 -8.85
CA VAL A 54 -16.05 18.27 -9.00
C VAL A 54 -14.80 18.65 -9.79
N LYS A 55 -13.72 17.86 -9.72
CA LYS A 55 -12.46 18.17 -10.40
C LYS A 55 -12.65 18.09 -11.93
N PRO A 56 -12.37 19.17 -12.68
CA PRO A 56 -12.50 19.17 -14.14
C PRO A 56 -11.58 18.18 -14.84
N THR A 57 -10.46 17.84 -14.19
CA THR A 57 -9.44 16.91 -14.72
C THR A 57 -9.80 15.45 -14.53
N THR A 58 -10.86 15.13 -13.77
CA THR A 58 -11.28 13.74 -13.56
C THR A 58 -12.01 13.23 -14.79
N GLU A 59 -11.62 12.04 -15.23
CA GLU A 59 -12.16 11.33 -16.39
C GLU A 59 -13.66 11.06 -16.22
N ASP A 60 -14.41 11.13 -17.31
CA ASP A 60 -15.87 10.98 -17.26
C ASP A 60 -16.27 9.56 -16.84
N CYS A 61 -15.53 8.52 -17.26
CA CYS A 61 -15.76 7.15 -16.82
C CYS A 61 -15.64 7.00 -15.29
N VAL A 62 -14.77 7.76 -14.63
CA VAL A 62 -14.62 7.77 -13.18
C VAL A 62 -15.86 8.38 -12.51
N LYS A 63 -16.42 9.45 -13.07
CA LYS A 63 -17.66 10.07 -12.58
C LYS A 63 -18.85 9.14 -12.82
N ASP A 64 -18.92 8.48 -13.96
CA ASP A 64 -19.96 7.50 -14.27
C ASP A 64 -19.93 6.32 -13.31
N LEU A 65 -18.74 5.79 -13.01
CA LEU A 65 -18.58 4.71 -12.04
C LEU A 65 -18.95 5.17 -10.64
N TRP A 66 -18.60 6.41 -10.26
CA TRP A 66 -19.03 7.00 -8.99
C TRP A 66 -20.56 7.01 -8.86
N LEU A 67 -21.26 7.50 -9.89
CA LEU A 67 -22.73 7.55 -9.92
C LEU A 67 -23.36 6.15 -9.91
N PHE A 68 -22.75 5.19 -10.61
CA PHE A 68 -23.17 3.79 -10.55
C PHE A 68 -23.09 3.24 -9.13
N ILE A 69 -21.93 3.36 -8.46
CA ILE A 69 -21.74 2.83 -7.10
C ILE A 69 -22.71 3.50 -6.12
N PHE A 70 -22.93 4.81 -6.26
CA PHE A 70 -23.89 5.55 -5.44
C PHE A 70 -25.33 5.04 -5.59
N ASN A 71 -25.72 4.62 -6.81
CA ASN A 71 -27.05 4.08 -7.08
C ASN A 71 -27.21 2.60 -6.69
N GLU A 72 -26.11 1.86 -6.53
CA GLU A 72 -26.12 0.45 -6.15
C GLU A 72 -26.18 0.24 -4.62
N LEU A 73 -27.40 0.21 -4.07
CA LEU A 73 -27.65 0.07 -2.63
C LEU A 73 -27.01 -1.16 -1.96
N LYS A 74 -26.78 -2.24 -2.73
CA LYS A 74 -26.09 -3.44 -2.22
C LYS A 74 -24.58 -3.25 -2.11
N LEU A 75 -24.03 -2.34 -2.91
CA LEU A 75 -22.61 -2.02 -2.92
C LEU A 75 -22.31 -0.91 -1.92
N LEU A 76 -23.11 0.15 -1.85
CA LEU A 76 -22.93 1.24 -0.89
C LEU A 76 -24.11 1.29 0.10
N ASP A 77 -23.94 0.63 1.25
CA ASP A 77 -24.91 0.72 2.35
C ASP A 77 -24.60 1.96 3.21
N ILE A 78 -25.59 2.86 3.33
CA ILE A 78 -25.53 4.03 4.19
C ILE A 78 -26.50 3.76 5.36
N PRO A 79 -26.00 3.22 6.48
CA PRO A 79 -26.89 2.77 7.54
C PRO A 79 -27.62 3.95 8.17
N TYR A 80 -28.89 3.74 8.45
CA TYR A 80 -29.75 4.77 9.03
C TYR A 80 -29.43 4.98 10.52
N VAL A 81 -28.62 5.99 10.84
CA VAL A 81 -28.30 6.34 12.24
C VAL A 81 -29.34 7.35 12.75
N MET A 82 -30.50 6.87 13.19
CA MET A 82 -31.45 7.66 13.97
C MET A 82 -31.35 7.25 15.44
N GLY A 83 -30.84 8.14 16.30
CA GLY A 83 -30.74 7.83 17.74
C GLY A 83 -29.83 8.71 18.58
N GLN A 84 -28.95 9.54 18.00
CA GLN A 84 -28.17 10.50 18.80
C GLN A 84 -28.92 11.82 18.96
N SER A 85 -30.13 11.74 19.53
CA SER A 85 -30.87 12.89 20.06
C SER A 85 -30.26 13.33 21.38
N SER A 86 -29.00 13.76 21.38
CA SER A 86 -28.47 14.60 22.45
C SER A 86 -28.43 16.02 21.93
N ALA A 87 -28.88 16.99 22.74
CA ALA A 87 -28.98 18.42 22.45
C ALA A 87 -27.66 19.15 22.11
N GLN A 88 -26.64 18.41 21.66
CA GLN A 88 -25.36 18.89 21.19
C GLN A 88 -25.14 18.34 19.79
N THR A 89 -25.04 19.23 18.80
CA THR A 89 -24.50 18.96 17.47
C THR A 89 -23.05 18.48 17.63
N LYS A 90 -22.87 17.17 17.79
CA LYS A 90 -21.54 16.57 17.79
C LYS A 90 -20.98 16.64 16.37
N PRO A 91 -19.70 17.05 16.21
CA PRO A 91 -19.06 17.00 14.90
C PRO A 91 -19.03 15.55 14.41
N ILE A 92 -19.36 15.34 13.14
CA ILE A 92 -19.21 14.04 12.47
C ILE A 92 -17.79 14.00 11.93
N GLN A 93 -16.99 13.03 12.37
CA GLN A 93 -15.65 12.83 11.85
C GLN A 93 -15.73 12.13 10.50
N VAL A 94 -15.21 12.78 9.46
CA VAL A 94 -15.01 12.17 8.14
C VAL A 94 -13.70 11.38 8.18
N GLN A 95 -13.75 10.11 7.81
CA GLN A 95 -12.55 9.27 7.75
C GLN A 95 -11.70 9.64 6.54
N ASN A 96 -10.38 9.62 6.72
CA ASN A 96 -9.41 9.89 5.66
C ASN A 96 -8.17 9.02 5.86
N GLU A 97 -8.03 8.02 5.00
CA GLU A 97 -6.89 7.11 4.92
C GLU A 97 -6.01 7.43 3.70
N MET A 98 -6.49 8.26 2.75
CA MET A 98 -5.83 8.52 1.47
C MET A 98 -4.84 9.71 1.46
N GLU A 99 -4.68 10.40 2.58
CA GLU A 99 -3.83 11.60 2.68
C GLU A 99 -2.34 11.24 2.79
N VAL A 100 -1.75 10.87 1.65
CA VAL A 100 -0.29 10.62 1.51
C VAL A 100 0.49 11.93 1.27
N SER A 101 -0.17 12.95 0.73
CA SER A 101 0.32 14.31 0.60
C SER A 101 -0.85 15.29 0.72
N THR A 102 -0.58 16.55 1.08
CA THR A 102 -1.63 17.54 1.37
C THR A 102 -2.59 17.69 0.19
N GLY A 103 -3.87 17.37 0.42
CA GLY A 103 -4.93 17.46 -0.61
C GLY A 103 -4.92 16.34 -1.66
N ALA A 104 -4.08 15.32 -1.48
CA ALA A 104 -4.22 14.06 -2.20
C ALA A 104 -5.41 13.26 -1.64
N GLY A 105 -6.13 12.59 -2.54
CA GLY A 105 -7.27 11.75 -2.19
C GLY A 105 -7.28 10.48 -3.01
N ASN A 106 -8.40 9.76 -2.92
CA ASN A 106 -8.63 8.61 -3.77
C ASN A 106 -8.67 8.99 -5.26
N LYS A 107 -8.33 8.01 -6.10
CA LYS A 107 -8.46 8.09 -7.57
C LYS A 107 -9.60 7.20 -8.06
N MET A 108 -9.80 6.06 -7.41
CA MET A 108 -10.91 5.16 -7.69
C MET A 108 -12.14 5.60 -6.87
N PRO A 109 -13.36 5.62 -7.44
CA PRO A 109 -14.56 5.90 -6.67
C PRO A 109 -14.76 4.87 -5.56
N PHE A 110 -14.99 5.33 -4.34
CA PHE A 110 -15.27 4.47 -3.17
C PHE A 110 -14.26 3.33 -2.98
N SER A 111 -12.95 3.59 -3.15
CA SER A 111 -11.88 2.58 -3.08
C SER A 111 -11.94 1.70 -1.83
N TRP A 112 -12.21 2.31 -0.67
CA TRP A 112 -12.38 1.62 0.61
C TRP A 112 -13.51 0.58 0.53
N ARG A 113 -14.64 0.93 -0.09
CA ARG A 113 -15.78 0.03 -0.19
C ARG A 113 -15.53 -1.08 -1.19
N ILE A 114 -14.91 -0.76 -2.33
CA ILE A 114 -14.51 -1.77 -3.34
C ILE A 114 -13.52 -2.76 -2.73
N LYS A 115 -12.57 -2.29 -1.92
CA LYS A 115 -11.63 -3.15 -1.18
C LYS A 115 -12.36 -4.13 -0.26
N ASP A 116 -13.25 -3.64 0.61
CA ASP A 116 -13.97 -4.51 1.53
C ASP A 116 -14.89 -5.49 0.77
N TYR A 117 -15.56 -5.01 -0.28
CA TYR A 117 -16.39 -5.84 -1.14
C TYR A 117 -15.61 -6.98 -1.82
N LEU A 118 -14.44 -6.69 -2.38
CA LEU A 118 -13.59 -7.69 -3.02
C LEU A 118 -12.99 -8.68 -2.00
N GLU A 119 -12.68 -8.24 -0.78
CA GLU A 119 -12.21 -9.13 0.28
C GLU A 119 -13.32 -10.12 0.70
N ASP A 120 -14.56 -9.66 0.83
CA ASP A 120 -15.73 -10.52 1.10
C ASP A 120 -15.91 -11.58 0.00
N LEU A 121 -15.82 -11.17 -1.27
CA LEU A 121 -15.93 -12.09 -2.41
C LEU A 121 -14.78 -13.10 -2.46
N ARG A 122 -13.56 -12.68 -2.12
CA ARG A 122 -12.38 -13.55 -2.05
C ARG A 122 -12.58 -14.63 -0.98
N VAL A 123 -13.05 -14.24 0.20
CA VAL A 123 -13.39 -15.18 1.28
C VAL A 123 -14.50 -16.12 0.81
N GLN A 124 -15.54 -15.64 0.13
CA GLN A 124 -16.58 -16.50 -0.44
C GLN A 124 -16.02 -17.52 -1.45
N ALA A 125 -15.13 -17.09 -2.35
CA ALA A 125 -14.51 -17.97 -3.34
C ALA A 125 -13.70 -19.12 -2.68
N GLN A 126 -13.03 -18.82 -1.56
CA GLN A 126 -12.30 -19.81 -0.76
C GLN A 126 -13.21 -20.87 -0.12
N HIS A 127 -14.43 -20.50 0.26
CA HIS A 127 -15.39 -21.45 0.83
C HIS A 127 -16.07 -22.33 -0.25
N VAL A 128 -16.29 -21.78 -1.44
CA VAL A 128 -16.99 -22.46 -2.54
C VAL A 128 -16.07 -23.44 -3.29
N SER A 129 -14.82 -23.06 -3.55
CA SER A 129 -13.84 -23.99 -4.13
C SER A 129 -13.13 -24.73 -3.00
N LYS A 130 -13.05 -26.06 -3.04
CA LYS A 130 -12.23 -26.88 -2.09
C LYS A 130 -10.84 -27.23 -2.64
N ASN A 131 -10.54 -26.84 -3.88
CA ASN A 131 -9.28 -27.12 -4.59
C ASN A 131 -8.51 -25.81 -4.86
N GLU A 132 -7.24 -25.94 -5.26
CA GLU A 132 -6.27 -24.84 -5.52
C GLU A 132 -6.73 -23.77 -6.54
N ALA A 133 -7.84 -23.97 -7.26
CA ALA A 133 -8.41 -23.03 -8.23
C ALA A 133 -9.19 -21.84 -7.62
N HIS A 134 -8.91 -21.47 -6.36
CA HIS A 134 -9.63 -20.37 -5.68
C HIS A 134 -9.48 -19.02 -6.39
N GLY A 135 -8.34 -18.78 -7.06
CA GLY A 135 -8.09 -17.55 -7.81
C GLY A 135 -9.00 -17.39 -9.04
N GLU A 136 -9.13 -18.44 -9.84
CA GLU A 136 -10.06 -18.47 -10.99
C GLU A 136 -11.50 -18.31 -10.51
N LYS A 137 -11.88 -19.02 -9.43
CA LYS A 137 -13.23 -18.90 -8.88
C LYS A 137 -13.55 -17.49 -8.39
N PHE A 138 -12.56 -16.78 -7.84
CA PHE A 138 -12.72 -15.39 -7.40
C PHE A 138 -12.94 -14.45 -8.58
N LEU A 139 -12.19 -14.62 -9.67
CA LEU A 139 -12.39 -13.89 -10.93
C LEU A 139 -13.80 -14.13 -11.48
N ASP A 140 -14.23 -15.39 -11.57
CA ASP A 140 -15.57 -15.77 -12.03
C ASP A 140 -16.68 -15.10 -11.21
N ILE A 141 -16.59 -15.20 -9.87
CA ILE A 141 -17.59 -14.63 -8.97
C ILE A 141 -17.66 -13.12 -9.18
N PHE A 142 -16.52 -12.43 -9.26
CA PHE A 142 -16.48 -10.99 -9.46
C PHE A 142 -17.14 -10.56 -10.77
N GLN A 143 -16.90 -11.27 -11.88
CA GLN A 143 -17.51 -10.95 -13.18
C GLN A 143 -19.05 -11.03 -13.15
N GLN A 144 -19.62 -11.86 -12.28
CA GLN A 144 -21.08 -11.99 -12.13
C GLN A 144 -21.71 -10.92 -11.23
N THR A 145 -20.90 -10.08 -10.58
CA THR A 145 -21.40 -9.02 -9.72
C THR A 145 -21.85 -7.80 -10.52
N PRO A 146 -22.75 -6.95 -9.99
CA PRO A 146 -23.12 -5.69 -10.65
C PRO A 146 -21.90 -4.81 -10.97
N LEU A 147 -20.93 -4.74 -10.05
CA LEU A 147 -19.70 -3.97 -10.25
C LEU A 147 -18.83 -4.56 -11.36
N GLY A 148 -18.63 -5.89 -11.36
CA GLY A 148 -17.87 -6.57 -12.42
C GLY A 148 -18.53 -6.42 -13.80
N GLN A 149 -19.85 -6.58 -13.87
CA GLN A 149 -20.62 -6.38 -15.11
C GLN A 149 -20.56 -4.92 -15.60
N GLN A 150 -20.60 -3.95 -14.69
CA GLN A 150 -20.44 -2.54 -15.07
C GLN A 150 -19.04 -2.26 -15.59
N LEU A 151 -18.00 -2.75 -14.90
CA LEU A 151 -16.61 -2.57 -15.33
C LEU A 151 -16.33 -3.23 -16.69
N ALA A 152 -16.98 -4.36 -16.99
CA ALA A 152 -16.84 -5.05 -18.27
C ALA A 152 -17.36 -4.24 -19.48
N ARG A 153 -18.26 -3.27 -19.28
CA ARG A 153 -18.87 -2.45 -20.34
C ARG A 153 -17.99 -1.30 -20.82
N TYR A 154 -17.02 -0.87 -20.02
CA TYR A 154 -16.08 0.19 -20.38
C TYR A 154 -15.08 -0.28 -21.44
N THR A 155 -14.39 0.65 -22.09
CA THR A 155 -13.32 0.33 -23.04
C THR A 155 -12.10 -0.26 -22.34
N GLU A 156 -11.19 -0.87 -23.08
CA GLU A 156 -9.95 -1.41 -22.49
C GLU A 156 -9.05 -0.30 -21.92
N GLU A 157 -9.07 0.91 -22.50
CA GLU A 157 -8.36 2.06 -21.94
C GLU A 157 -8.94 2.46 -20.57
N GLU A 158 -10.26 2.54 -20.46
CA GLU A 158 -10.96 2.90 -19.22
C GLU A 158 -10.76 1.83 -18.14
N LYS A 159 -10.85 0.54 -18.50
CA LYS A 159 -10.53 -0.57 -17.59
C LYS A 159 -9.11 -0.47 -17.06
N THR A 160 -8.17 -0.10 -17.93
CA THR A 160 -6.77 0.10 -17.55
C THR A 160 -6.63 1.26 -16.54
N ILE A 161 -7.34 2.37 -16.75
CA ILE A 161 -7.40 3.49 -15.79
C ILE A 161 -7.91 3.01 -14.42
N PHE A 162 -9.06 2.32 -14.38
CA PHE A 162 -9.62 1.81 -13.13
C PHE A 162 -8.67 0.84 -12.42
N PHE A 163 -8.02 -0.03 -13.17
CA PHE A 163 -7.07 -0.99 -12.61
C PHE A 163 -5.89 -0.27 -11.93
N TYR A 164 -5.27 0.72 -12.58
CA TYR A 164 -4.15 1.46 -11.99
C TYR A 164 -4.59 2.36 -10.83
N TYR A 165 -5.73 3.04 -10.95
CA TYR A 165 -6.30 3.84 -9.86
C TYR A 165 -6.61 2.99 -8.64
N TYR A 166 -7.21 1.82 -8.85
CA TYR A 166 -7.50 0.90 -7.78
C TYR A 166 -6.24 0.30 -7.15
N ALA A 167 -5.25 -0.12 -7.95
CA ALA A 167 -3.98 -0.66 -7.44
C ALA A 167 -3.26 0.37 -6.55
N ARG A 168 -3.21 1.64 -6.97
CA ARG A 168 -2.66 2.74 -6.17
C ARG A 168 -3.40 2.89 -4.85
N ASP A 169 -4.71 3.07 -4.91
CA ASP A 169 -5.56 3.34 -3.74
C ASP A 169 -5.57 2.15 -2.77
N PHE A 170 -5.54 0.92 -3.29
CA PHE A 170 -5.47 -0.29 -2.49
C PHE A 170 -4.19 -0.34 -1.64
N ILE A 171 -3.03 0.05 -2.18
CA ILE A 171 -1.78 0.07 -1.42
C ILE A 171 -1.90 1.02 -0.23
N ILE A 172 -2.47 2.21 -0.44
CA ILE A 172 -2.64 3.19 0.64
C ILE A 172 -3.52 2.60 1.75
N LEU A 173 -4.66 2.00 1.38
CA LEU A 173 -5.60 1.37 2.31
C LEU A 173 -5.05 0.10 3.00
N ALA A 174 -4.07 -0.58 2.40
CA ALA A 174 -3.59 -1.88 2.88
C ALA A 174 -2.22 -1.84 3.57
N MET A 175 -1.42 -0.80 3.36
CA MET A 175 0.00 -0.78 3.75
C MET A 175 0.43 0.40 4.61
N GLY A 176 -0.40 1.44 4.81
CA GLY A 176 -0.06 2.57 5.69
C GLY A 176 1.12 3.40 5.16
N VAL A 177 1.02 3.83 3.90
CA VAL A 177 2.08 4.55 3.18
C VAL A 177 2.32 5.95 3.74
N THR A 178 3.59 6.36 3.84
CA THR A 178 3.99 7.63 4.48
C THR A 178 4.41 8.74 3.52
N SER A 179 4.68 8.41 2.25
CA SER A 179 5.07 9.40 1.24
C SER A 179 4.71 8.99 -0.19
N GLU A 180 4.64 9.95 -1.10
CA GLU A 180 4.35 9.69 -2.52
C GLU A 180 5.46 8.89 -3.20
N ARG A 181 6.72 9.10 -2.80
CA ARG A 181 7.87 8.32 -3.29
C ARG A 181 7.75 6.84 -2.89
N GLU A 182 7.39 6.58 -1.63
CA GLU A 182 7.12 5.23 -1.15
C GLU A 182 5.93 4.59 -1.90
N LEU A 183 4.84 5.35 -2.10
CA LEU A 183 3.66 4.89 -2.83
C LEU A 183 4.01 4.42 -4.23
N ASN A 184 4.78 5.21 -4.98
CA ASN A 184 5.18 4.88 -6.34
C ASN A 184 5.97 3.57 -6.38
N MET A 185 6.95 3.41 -5.49
CA MET A 185 7.75 2.18 -5.42
C MET A 185 6.90 0.96 -5.06
N LEU A 186 5.99 1.09 -4.09
CA LEU A 186 5.06 0.01 -3.72
C LEU A 186 4.10 -0.33 -4.86
N GLN A 187 3.67 0.68 -5.63
CA GLN A 187 2.82 0.47 -6.81
C GLN A 187 3.55 -0.34 -7.87
N VAL A 188 4.80 -0.02 -8.18
CA VAL A 188 5.62 -0.85 -9.09
C VAL A 188 5.74 -2.27 -8.54
N ALA A 189 6.04 -2.44 -7.26
CA ALA A 189 6.19 -3.77 -6.65
C ALA A 189 4.91 -4.61 -6.74
N LEU A 190 3.75 -4.02 -6.47
CA LEU A 190 2.46 -4.70 -6.58
C LEU A 190 2.13 -5.05 -8.03
N LEU A 191 2.34 -4.13 -8.97
CA LEU A 191 2.10 -4.37 -10.39
C LEU A 191 2.99 -5.50 -10.93
N SER A 192 4.30 -5.50 -10.59
CA SER A 192 5.21 -6.59 -10.93
C SER A 192 4.78 -7.93 -10.32
N SER A 193 4.19 -7.90 -9.11
CA SER A 193 3.64 -9.10 -8.47
C SER A 193 2.43 -9.64 -9.25
N ILE A 194 1.56 -8.76 -9.72
CA ILE A 194 0.39 -9.14 -10.54
C ILE A 194 0.84 -9.77 -11.85
N GLU A 195 1.80 -9.17 -12.54
CA GLU A 195 2.33 -9.70 -13.80
C GLU A 195 3.07 -11.03 -13.61
N GLU A 196 3.81 -11.20 -12.51
CA GLU A 196 4.41 -12.51 -12.15
C GLU A 196 3.33 -13.59 -11.98
N MET A 197 2.26 -13.29 -11.25
CA MET A 197 1.17 -14.26 -11.08
C MET A 197 0.46 -14.59 -12.38
N LYS A 198 0.14 -13.57 -13.20
CA LYS A 198 -0.50 -13.77 -14.50
C LYS A 198 0.35 -14.65 -15.40
N ALA A 199 1.66 -14.45 -15.42
CA ALA A 199 2.59 -15.27 -16.22
C ALA A 199 2.63 -16.74 -15.76
N THR A 200 2.38 -17.00 -14.47
CA THR A 200 2.27 -18.38 -13.93
C THR A 200 0.88 -18.99 -14.02
N SER A 201 -0.14 -18.18 -14.35
CA SER A 201 -1.52 -18.62 -14.45
C SER A 201 -1.77 -19.33 -15.79
N SER A 202 -2.44 -20.49 -15.74
CA SER A 202 -2.94 -21.18 -16.94
C SER A 202 -4.26 -20.62 -17.47
N SER A 203 -4.83 -19.60 -16.79
CA SER A 203 -6.15 -19.07 -17.14
C SER A 203 -6.12 -18.25 -18.43
N ALA A 204 -7.14 -18.45 -19.29
CA ALA A 204 -7.37 -17.64 -20.49
C ALA A 204 -7.59 -16.15 -20.16
N GLU A 205 -7.90 -15.81 -18.90
CA GLU A 205 -8.13 -14.46 -18.42
C GLU A 205 -6.86 -13.75 -17.90
N ALA A 206 -5.69 -14.40 -17.96
CA ALA A 206 -4.42 -13.83 -17.51
C ALA A 206 -4.06 -12.52 -18.25
N GLY A 207 -4.57 -12.30 -19.46
CA GLY A 207 -4.37 -11.08 -20.24
C GLY A 207 -5.26 -9.89 -19.85
N VAL A 208 -6.29 -10.08 -19.00
CA VAL A 208 -7.28 -9.04 -18.70
C VAL A 208 -6.95 -8.33 -17.37
N SER A 209 -6.85 -7.00 -17.42
CA SER A 209 -6.68 -6.15 -16.23
C SER A 209 -7.99 -6.05 -15.45
N SER A 210 -8.10 -6.81 -14.36
CA SER A 210 -9.28 -6.88 -13.51
C SER A 210 -8.93 -6.65 -12.04
N LEU A 211 -9.81 -6.00 -11.29
CA LEU A 211 -9.56 -5.61 -9.89
C LEU A 211 -9.19 -6.77 -8.94
N PRO A 212 -9.77 -8.00 -9.07
CA PRO A 212 -9.39 -9.14 -8.24
C PRO A 212 -7.91 -9.51 -8.27
N TRP A 213 -7.20 -9.25 -9.39
CA TRP A 213 -5.77 -9.51 -9.50
C TRP A 213 -4.95 -8.73 -8.46
N VAL A 214 -5.39 -7.52 -8.10
CA VAL A 214 -4.75 -6.69 -7.07
C VAL A 214 -4.77 -7.40 -5.71
N HIS A 215 -5.91 -7.99 -5.35
CA HIS A 215 -6.07 -8.74 -4.10
C HIS A 215 -5.28 -10.04 -4.11
N LEU A 216 -5.38 -10.81 -5.19
CA LEU A 216 -4.65 -12.07 -5.33
C LEU A 216 -3.14 -11.84 -5.18
N ALA A 217 -2.60 -10.82 -5.86
CA ALA A 217 -1.18 -10.49 -5.80
C ALA A 217 -0.76 -9.98 -4.44
N TYR A 218 -1.54 -9.09 -3.84
CA TYR A 218 -1.25 -8.60 -2.49
C TYR A 218 -1.20 -9.75 -1.48
N HIS A 219 -2.16 -10.67 -1.51
CA HIS A 219 -2.19 -11.78 -0.55
C HIS A 219 -1.07 -12.79 -0.79
N GLN A 220 -0.75 -13.12 -2.05
CA GLN A 220 0.35 -14.04 -2.38
C GLN A 220 1.72 -13.45 -2.02
N PHE A 221 1.95 -12.15 -2.29
CA PHE A 221 3.24 -11.48 -2.08
C PHE A 221 3.29 -10.63 -0.80
N ARG A 222 2.31 -10.80 0.11
CA ARG A 222 2.11 -9.91 1.28
C ARG A 222 3.36 -9.71 2.12
N SER A 223 4.04 -10.81 2.46
CA SER A 223 5.25 -10.78 3.29
C SER A 223 6.39 -10.00 2.62
N ARG A 224 6.56 -10.19 1.31
CA ARG A 224 7.58 -9.50 0.50
C ARG A 224 7.28 -8.02 0.35
N LEU A 225 6.03 -7.66 0.06
CA LEU A 225 5.58 -6.26 -0.01
C LEU A 225 5.74 -5.54 1.34
N GLN A 226 5.35 -6.18 2.45
CA GLN A 226 5.54 -5.62 3.79
C GLN A 226 7.02 -5.49 4.16
N ASN A 227 7.85 -6.45 3.78
CA ASN A 227 9.29 -6.35 4.01
C ASN A 227 9.91 -5.23 3.18
N PHE A 228 9.45 -5.04 1.94
CA PHE A 228 9.88 -3.93 1.09
C PHE A 228 9.55 -2.57 1.74
N SER A 229 8.30 -2.34 2.15
CA SER A 229 7.93 -1.10 2.87
C SER A 229 8.77 -0.91 4.14
N ARG A 230 9.08 -2.00 4.87
CA ARG A 230 9.97 -1.93 6.04
C ARG A 230 11.39 -1.49 5.68
N ILE A 231 11.97 -1.98 4.59
CA ILE A 231 13.28 -1.51 4.10
C ILE A 231 13.23 -0.02 3.83
N LEU A 232 12.20 0.45 3.12
CA LEU A 232 12.02 1.88 2.78
C LEU A 232 11.88 2.76 4.03
N ALA A 233 11.16 2.30 5.05
CA ALA A 233 10.97 3.02 6.30
C ALA A 233 12.25 3.09 7.15
N VAL A 234 13.04 2.01 7.17
CA VAL A 234 14.26 1.90 7.97
C VAL A 234 15.46 2.59 7.33
N TYR A 235 15.54 2.57 5.99
CA TYR A 235 16.66 3.13 5.24
C TYR A 235 16.19 3.92 4.01
N PRO A 236 15.57 5.10 4.22
CA PRO A 236 14.89 5.85 3.16
C PRO A 236 15.82 6.34 2.04
N GLU A 237 17.13 6.45 2.28
CA GLU A 237 18.11 6.87 1.28
C GLU A 237 18.15 5.92 0.06
N VAL A 238 17.70 4.67 0.23
CA VAL A 238 17.62 3.70 -0.87
C VAL A 238 16.65 4.13 -1.98
N LEU A 239 15.64 4.95 -1.67
CA LEU A 239 14.63 5.42 -2.63
C LEU A 239 15.27 6.10 -3.85
N CYS A 240 16.32 6.90 -3.64
CA CYS A 240 17.03 7.57 -4.74
C CYS A 240 17.63 6.55 -5.72
N THR A 241 18.16 5.44 -5.21
CA THR A 241 18.73 4.36 -6.03
C THR A 241 17.64 3.60 -6.80
N LEU A 242 16.49 3.36 -6.16
CA LEU A 242 15.34 2.70 -6.78
C LEU A 242 14.76 3.55 -7.93
N GLU A 243 14.52 4.83 -7.69
CA GLU A 243 14.00 5.78 -8.69
C GLU A 243 14.94 5.96 -9.88
N GLN A 244 16.26 6.05 -9.63
CA GLN A 244 17.25 6.13 -10.71
C GLN A 244 17.23 4.88 -11.60
N ARG A 245 16.91 3.72 -11.05
CA ARG A 245 16.81 2.48 -11.83
C ARG A 245 15.52 2.42 -12.63
N GLU A 246 14.40 2.82 -12.03
CA GLU A 246 13.11 2.91 -12.71
C GLU A 246 13.18 3.86 -13.91
N ASN A 247 13.74 5.06 -13.71
CA ASN A 247 13.90 6.08 -14.76
C ASN A 247 14.81 5.66 -15.92
N LYS A 248 15.72 4.70 -15.71
CA LYS A 248 16.58 4.16 -16.77
C LYS A 248 15.85 3.18 -17.70
N GLY A 249 14.53 3.01 -17.53
CA GLY A 249 13.70 2.22 -18.44
C GLY A 249 14.10 0.75 -18.49
N SER A 250 14.67 0.22 -17.39
CA SER A 250 15.01 -1.19 -17.33
C SER A 250 13.70 -1.99 -17.24
N CYS A 251 13.17 -2.36 -18.42
CA CYS A 251 11.99 -3.19 -18.67
C CYS A 251 11.95 -4.48 -17.82
N MET A 252 13.08 -4.86 -17.23
CA MET A 252 13.31 -6.06 -16.41
C MET A 252 12.46 -6.14 -15.13
N LEU A 253 11.90 -5.04 -14.62
CA LEU A 253 11.06 -5.04 -13.42
C LEU A 253 9.61 -5.45 -13.69
N GLN A 254 9.18 -5.53 -14.95
CA GLN A 254 7.74 -5.60 -15.26
C GLN A 254 7.12 -6.99 -15.10
N SER A 255 7.91 -8.06 -15.00
CA SER A 255 7.37 -9.44 -15.01
C SER A 255 7.67 -10.27 -13.77
N GLN A 256 8.43 -9.74 -12.81
CA GLN A 256 8.75 -10.41 -11.54
C GLN A 256 8.85 -9.42 -10.39
N MET A 257 8.31 -9.78 -9.23
CA MET A 257 8.48 -9.05 -7.99
C MET A 257 9.93 -9.24 -7.51
N VAL A 258 10.78 -8.23 -7.70
CA VAL A 258 12.19 -8.24 -7.28
C VAL A 258 12.64 -6.95 -6.56
N LEU A 259 11.70 -6.02 -6.32
CA LEU A 259 12.02 -4.72 -5.74
C LEU A 259 12.50 -4.80 -4.29
N ASP A 260 11.96 -5.74 -3.49
CA ASP A 260 12.44 -6.03 -2.14
C ASP A 260 13.90 -6.52 -2.13
N VAL A 261 14.23 -7.46 -3.01
CA VAL A 261 15.59 -8.00 -3.17
C VAL A 261 16.52 -6.92 -3.68
N PHE A 262 16.07 -6.12 -4.65
CA PHE A 262 16.89 -5.03 -5.15
C PHE A 262 17.15 -3.94 -4.11
N ALA A 263 16.13 -3.58 -3.33
CA ALA A 263 16.30 -2.63 -2.24
C ALA A 263 17.27 -3.16 -1.18
N ALA A 264 17.19 -4.45 -0.83
CA ALA A 264 18.16 -5.09 0.05
C ALA A 264 19.58 -5.02 -0.54
N LEU A 265 19.76 -5.33 -1.82
CA LEU A 265 21.05 -5.22 -2.51
C LEU A 265 21.60 -3.79 -2.47
N ALA A 266 20.80 -2.81 -2.87
CA ALA A 266 21.19 -1.41 -2.82
C ALA A 266 21.56 -0.95 -1.39
N CYS A 267 20.81 -1.40 -0.38
CA CYS A 267 21.16 -1.15 1.03
C CYS A 267 22.54 -1.74 1.38
N THR A 268 22.83 -2.98 0.98
CA THR A 268 24.14 -3.59 1.23
C THR A 268 25.28 -2.83 0.55
N GLU A 269 25.11 -2.42 -0.72
CA GLU A 269 26.10 -1.63 -1.44
C GLU A 269 26.36 -0.27 -0.76
N MET A 270 25.29 0.41 -0.35
CA MET A 270 25.37 1.69 0.35
C MET A 270 26.09 1.54 1.70
N LEU A 271 25.73 0.55 2.52
CA LEU A 271 26.39 0.27 3.80
C LEU A 271 27.87 -0.10 3.62
N SER A 272 28.18 -0.94 2.62
CA SER A 272 29.55 -1.32 2.28
C SER A 272 30.38 -0.10 1.88
N SER A 273 29.80 0.83 1.12
CA SER A 273 30.47 2.06 0.67
C SER A 273 30.67 3.09 1.79
N ALA A 274 29.79 3.10 2.79
CA ALA A 274 29.74 4.06 3.89
C ALA A 274 30.64 3.70 5.08
N VAL A 275 31.05 2.44 5.19
CA VAL A 275 31.83 1.95 6.33
C VAL A 275 33.10 2.79 6.52
N LEU A 276 33.33 3.23 7.76
CA LEU A 276 34.42 4.13 8.18
C LEU A 276 34.46 5.54 7.54
N LYS A 277 33.59 5.84 6.56
CA LYS A 277 33.41 7.21 6.02
C LYS A 277 32.45 8.02 6.88
N GLN A 278 31.48 7.36 7.50
CA GLN A 278 30.52 7.95 8.42
C GLN A 278 30.91 7.71 9.88
N ASN A 279 30.15 8.31 10.81
CA ASN A 279 30.28 8.01 12.24
C ASN A 279 30.06 6.50 12.49
N ALA A 280 31.00 5.86 13.18
CA ALA A 280 30.99 4.41 13.39
C ALA A 280 29.74 3.92 14.14
N ARG A 281 29.25 4.68 15.13
CA ARG A 281 28.01 4.35 15.86
C ARG A 281 26.78 4.49 14.99
N ALA A 282 26.71 5.55 14.17
CA ALA A 282 25.60 5.77 13.25
C ALA A 282 25.53 4.65 12.19
N TRP A 283 26.68 4.31 11.59
CA TRP A 283 26.76 3.21 10.63
C TRP A 283 26.36 1.86 11.26
N LEU A 284 26.85 1.56 12.47
CA LEU A 284 26.47 0.34 13.19
C LEU A 284 24.97 0.30 13.48
N GLN A 285 24.35 1.43 13.85
CA GLN A 285 22.91 1.51 14.07
C GLN A 285 22.12 1.24 12.79
N GLN A 286 22.59 1.76 11.64
CA GLN A 286 21.96 1.47 10.34
C GLN A 286 22.02 -0.02 10.01
N VAL A 287 23.18 -0.68 10.22
CA VAL A 287 23.32 -2.14 10.05
C VAL A 287 22.33 -2.87 10.95
N LYS A 288 22.23 -2.51 12.23
CA LYS A 288 21.30 -3.15 13.18
C LYS A 288 19.84 -2.97 12.77
N ASN A 289 19.45 -1.79 12.32
CA ASN A 289 18.08 -1.55 11.87
C ASN A 289 17.74 -2.38 10.62
N LEU A 290 18.70 -2.53 9.71
CA LEU A 290 18.54 -3.27 8.46
C LEU A 290 18.68 -4.79 8.59
N GLN A 291 19.13 -5.30 9.73
CA GLN A 291 19.40 -6.73 9.90
C GLN A 291 18.19 -7.61 9.61
N MET A 292 17.09 -7.40 10.34
CA MET A 292 15.88 -8.20 10.17
C MET A 292 15.30 -8.11 8.75
N PRO A 293 15.11 -6.93 8.13
CA PRO A 293 14.54 -6.88 6.79
C PRO A 293 15.44 -7.49 5.71
N ILE A 294 16.77 -7.41 5.85
CA ILE A 294 17.69 -8.09 4.91
C ILE A 294 17.64 -9.60 5.09
N GLU A 295 17.63 -10.10 6.33
CA GLU A 295 17.48 -11.53 6.61
C GLU A 295 16.16 -12.09 6.07
N LEU A 296 15.05 -11.35 6.21
CA LEU A 296 13.76 -11.72 5.61
C LEU A 296 13.80 -11.74 4.08
N ALA A 297 14.51 -10.79 3.45
CA ALA A 297 14.70 -10.81 2.00
C ALA A 297 15.50 -12.06 1.59
N CYS A 298 16.57 -12.40 2.31
CA CYS A 298 17.38 -13.60 2.06
C CYS A 298 16.62 -14.92 2.26
N ALA A 299 15.60 -14.92 3.12
CA ALA A 299 14.71 -16.06 3.37
C ALA A 299 13.51 -16.14 2.41
N ALA A 300 13.28 -15.11 1.58
CA ALA A 300 12.20 -15.11 0.63
C ALA A 300 12.44 -16.15 -0.48
N ASN A 301 11.41 -16.94 -0.79
CA ASN A 301 11.44 -17.86 -1.92
C ASN A 301 11.11 -17.07 -3.20
N CYS A 302 12.05 -16.96 -4.14
CA CYS A 302 11.73 -16.53 -5.50
C CYS A 302 11.04 -17.68 -6.24
N SER A 303 9.86 -17.43 -6.79
CA SER A 303 8.95 -18.41 -7.41
C SER A 303 9.49 -19.10 -8.67
N GLN A 304 10.72 -18.79 -9.10
CA GLN A 304 11.33 -19.35 -10.30
C GLN A 304 12.72 -19.87 -9.96
N GLY A 305 12.99 -21.12 -10.36
CA GLY A 305 14.10 -21.96 -9.90
C GLY A 305 15.49 -21.32 -9.91
N SER A 306 16.47 -22.06 -9.38
CA SER A 306 17.83 -21.61 -8.97
C SER A 306 18.61 -20.67 -9.92
N ARG A 307 18.22 -20.50 -11.20
CA ARG A 307 18.85 -19.61 -12.20
C ARG A 307 18.10 -18.30 -12.49
N SER A 308 17.01 -17.99 -11.79
CA SER A 308 16.30 -16.71 -11.97
C SER A 308 17.18 -15.52 -11.55
N GLN A 309 16.96 -14.35 -12.17
CA GLN A 309 17.65 -13.11 -11.80
C GLN A 309 17.44 -12.76 -10.32
N CYS A 310 16.24 -13.02 -9.80
CA CYS A 310 15.88 -12.90 -8.39
C CYS A 310 16.82 -13.74 -7.50
N SER A 311 17.04 -15.01 -7.86
CA SER A 311 17.95 -15.93 -7.15
C SER A 311 19.40 -15.42 -7.15
N GLN A 312 19.90 -14.93 -8.30
CA GLN A 312 21.25 -14.37 -8.39
C GLN A 312 21.42 -13.13 -7.50
N MET A 313 20.44 -12.22 -7.52
CA MET A 313 20.45 -11.04 -6.66
C MET A 313 20.39 -11.42 -5.18
N LEU A 314 19.59 -12.41 -4.81
CA LEU A 314 19.55 -12.91 -3.43
C LEU A 314 20.89 -13.47 -2.97
N GLN A 315 21.60 -14.22 -3.82
CA GLN A 315 22.93 -14.72 -3.48
C GLN A 315 23.93 -13.58 -3.28
N GLU A 316 23.87 -12.55 -4.11
CA GLU A 316 24.70 -11.35 -3.94
C GLU A 316 24.36 -10.62 -2.63
N VAL A 317 23.07 -10.45 -2.30
CA VAL A 317 22.64 -9.87 -1.02
C VAL A 317 23.21 -10.68 0.15
N LYS A 318 23.07 -12.02 0.14
CA LYS A 318 23.59 -12.89 1.20
C LYS A 318 25.10 -12.73 1.36
N SER A 319 25.82 -12.74 0.25
CA SER A 319 27.28 -12.57 0.22
C SER A 319 27.69 -11.22 0.82
N GLN A 320 27.15 -10.11 0.30
CA GLN A 320 27.47 -8.76 0.77
C GLN A 320 27.06 -8.55 2.23
N TRP A 321 25.89 -9.07 2.62
CA TRP A 321 25.38 -8.96 3.98
C TRP A 321 26.28 -9.68 4.99
N ASN A 322 26.79 -10.87 4.67
CA ASN A 322 27.73 -11.59 5.53
C ASN A 322 29.01 -10.79 5.77
N VAL A 323 29.52 -10.09 4.75
CA VAL A 323 30.68 -9.20 4.88
C VAL A 323 30.36 -8.01 5.79
N ILE A 324 29.24 -7.32 5.55
CA ILE A 324 28.80 -6.16 6.34
C ILE A 324 28.57 -6.53 7.80
N PHE A 325 27.91 -7.67 8.05
CA PHE A 325 27.64 -8.16 9.39
C PHE A 325 28.93 -8.56 10.12
N SER A 326 29.87 -9.22 9.44
CA SER A 326 31.18 -9.51 10.02
C SER A 326 31.95 -8.23 10.38
N MET A 327 31.87 -7.21 9.52
CA MET A 327 32.45 -5.90 9.78
C MET A 327 31.76 -5.18 10.95
N SER A 328 30.45 -5.33 11.11
CA SER A 328 29.69 -4.69 12.17
C SER A 328 30.08 -5.22 13.55
N LEU A 329 30.35 -6.52 13.68
CA LEU A 329 30.88 -7.13 14.89
C LEU A 329 32.24 -6.51 15.27
N PHE A 330 33.13 -6.29 14.29
CA PHE A 330 34.43 -5.69 14.56
C PHE A 330 34.34 -4.20 14.91
N VAL A 331 33.43 -3.47 14.26
CA VAL A 331 33.14 -2.07 14.62
C VAL A 331 32.60 -2.01 16.05
N GLU A 332 31.62 -2.83 16.39
CA GLU A 332 30.97 -2.85 17.70
C GLU A 332 31.94 -3.21 18.83
N HIS A 333 32.67 -4.32 18.67
CA HIS A 333 33.44 -4.91 19.76
C HIS A 333 34.89 -4.45 19.81
N VAL A 334 35.46 -3.96 18.70
CA VAL A 334 36.87 -3.53 18.65
C VAL A 334 36.97 -2.03 18.47
N LEU A 335 36.38 -1.45 17.41
CA LEU A 335 36.55 -0.02 17.12
C LEU A 335 35.94 0.87 18.20
N LEU A 336 34.68 0.66 18.57
CA LEU A 336 34.03 1.51 19.57
C LEU A 336 34.67 1.40 20.96
N GLY A 337 35.14 0.21 21.34
CA GLY A 337 35.90 0.00 22.57
C GLY A 337 37.27 0.70 22.55
N THR A 338 37.99 0.59 21.43
CA THR A 338 39.29 1.25 21.22
C THR A 338 39.15 2.77 21.26
N GLU A 339 38.11 3.33 20.65
CA GLU A 339 37.83 4.77 20.69
C GLU A 339 37.63 5.30 22.12
N MET A 340 37.13 4.48 23.04
CA MET A 340 36.91 4.89 24.43
C MET A 340 38.09 4.62 25.34
N LEU A 341 38.82 3.51 25.13
CA LEU A 341 39.83 3.01 26.07
C LEU A 341 41.27 3.33 25.64
N ILE A 342 41.58 3.27 24.34
CA ILE A 342 42.95 3.38 23.80
C ILE A 342 42.91 4.10 22.43
N PRO A 343 42.60 5.41 22.40
CA PRO A 343 42.34 6.16 21.17
C PRO A 343 43.55 6.20 20.21
N GLU A 344 44.77 5.96 20.70
CA GLU A 344 46.00 5.91 19.91
C GLU A 344 45.99 4.76 18.88
N LEU A 345 45.24 3.70 19.14
CA LEU A 345 45.12 2.53 18.25
C LEU A 345 44.00 2.67 17.22
N LYS A 346 43.19 3.74 17.29
CA LYS A 346 42.00 3.93 16.45
C LYS A 346 42.28 3.78 14.95
N ASP A 347 43.32 4.46 14.45
CA ASP A 347 43.62 4.45 13.01
C ASP A 347 44.17 3.10 12.54
N LEU A 348 44.87 2.38 13.42
CA LEU A 348 45.31 1.01 13.16
C LEU A 348 44.11 0.05 13.04
N VAL A 349 43.16 0.14 13.98
CA VAL A 349 41.93 -0.66 13.97
C VAL A 349 41.11 -0.37 12.70
N LYS A 350 40.97 0.90 12.30
CA LYS A 350 40.32 1.29 11.04
C LYS A 350 41.02 0.67 9.83
N LYS A 351 42.35 0.68 9.78
CA LYS A 351 43.12 0.07 8.70
C LYS A 351 42.86 -1.44 8.62
N HIS A 352 42.77 -2.14 9.75
CA HIS A 352 42.44 -3.55 9.78
C HIS A 352 41.01 -3.87 9.33
N ILE A 353 40.03 -3.02 9.65
CA ILE A 353 38.66 -3.17 9.14
C ILE A 353 38.62 -3.10 7.61
N ILE A 354 39.41 -2.20 7.00
CA ILE A 354 39.52 -2.10 5.54
C ILE A 354 40.18 -3.37 4.96
N GLN A 355 41.23 -3.87 5.60
CA GLN A 355 41.89 -5.11 5.18
C GLN A 355 40.94 -6.31 5.28
N LEU A 356 40.17 -6.41 6.36
CA LEU A 356 39.16 -7.45 6.58
C LEU A 356 38.10 -7.42 5.48
N LYS A 357 37.60 -6.23 5.11
CA LYS A 357 36.69 -6.05 3.97
C LYS A 357 37.27 -6.62 2.68
N ASN A 358 38.53 -6.28 2.38
CA ASN A 358 39.20 -6.74 1.16
C ASN A 358 39.40 -8.27 1.17
N CYS A 359 39.74 -8.86 2.31
CA CYS A 359 39.88 -10.31 2.46
C CYS A 359 38.55 -11.03 2.21
N PHE A 360 37.44 -10.51 2.73
CA PHE A 360 36.13 -11.08 2.48
C PHE A 360 35.72 -10.96 1.02
N GLN A 361 35.97 -9.82 0.36
CA GLN A 361 35.71 -9.65 -1.07
C GLN A 361 36.49 -10.64 -1.95
N LEU A 362 37.71 -11.04 -1.52
CA LEU A 362 38.52 -12.06 -2.20
C LEU A 362 38.02 -13.49 -1.94
N ASN A 363 37.49 -13.78 -0.74
CA ASN A 363 36.99 -15.11 -0.37
C ASN A 363 35.58 -15.44 -0.85
N VAL A 364 34.78 -14.45 -1.29
CA VAL A 364 33.51 -14.70 -1.99
C VAL A 364 33.73 -15.57 -3.25
N PHE A 365 34.92 -15.54 -3.85
CA PHE A 365 35.30 -16.42 -4.95
C PHE A 365 35.53 -17.89 -4.55
N ILE A 366 35.78 -18.21 -3.27
CA ILE A 366 36.07 -19.59 -2.83
C ILE A 366 34.79 -20.34 -2.41
N VAL A 367 33.80 -19.65 -1.86
CA VAL A 367 32.50 -20.27 -1.53
C VAL A 367 31.66 -20.53 -2.78
N LEU A 368 31.78 -19.70 -3.83
CA LEU A 368 31.12 -19.93 -5.13
C LEU A 368 31.73 -21.08 -5.96
N MET A 369 32.83 -21.69 -5.51
CA MET A 369 33.47 -22.85 -6.16
C MET A 369 33.21 -24.17 -5.42
N SER A 370 32.35 -24.18 -4.39
CA SER A 370 32.11 -25.35 -3.54
C SER A 370 30.63 -25.76 -3.36
N GLU A 371 29.73 -25.33 -4.25
CA GLU A 371 28.41 -25.95 -4.44
C GLU A 371 28.23 -26.54 -5.85
#